data_AF-A0A9Q4CP08-F1
#
_entry.id   AF-A0A9Q4CP08-F1
#
_cell.length_a   1.000
_cell.length_b   1.000
_cell.length_c   1.000
_cell.angle_alpha   90.00
_cell.angle_beta   90.00
_cell.angle_gamma   90.00
#
_symmetry.space_group_name_H-M   'P 1'
#
loop_
_entity.id
_entity.type
_entity.pdbx_description
1 polymer ?
#
loop_
_entity_poly.entity_id
_entity_poly.type
_entity_poly.pdbx_seq_one_letter_code
_entity_poly.pdbx_strand_id
1 'polypeptide(L)' 'MIIALFFQCPCCSGTQYRTSHFDVSASNPHGAKCIFCKTVMLLSRQ' A
#
# COMPACT_ATOMS: atom_id res chain seq x y z
N MET A 1 16.65 -8.56 11.89
CA MET A 1 16.55 -7.70 10.69
C MET A 1 15.08 -7.40 10.46
N ILE A 2 14.64 -6.16 10.67
CA ILE A 2 13.28 -5.74 10.35
C ILE A 2 13.33 -5.19 8.92
N ILE A 3 12.68 -5.86 7.98
CA ILE A 3 12.54 -5.36 6.60
C ILE A 3 11.42 -4.32 6.65
N ALA A 4 11.78 -3.03 6.58
CA ALA A 4 10.79 -1.96 6.49
C ALA A 4 10.21 -1.95 5.06
N LEU A 5 8.97 -2.40 4.92
CA LEU A 5 8.23 -2.30 3.66
C LEU A 5 7.69 -0.88 3.52
N PHE A 6 8.16 -0.15 2.51
CA PHE A 6 7.66 1.17 2.19
C PHE A 6 6.58 1.08 1.12
N PHE A 7 5.48 1.82 1.31
CA PHE A 7 4.37 1.85 0.37
C PHE A 7 4.14 3.28 -0.11
N GLN A 8 3.92 3.42 -1.41
CA GLN A 8 3.62 4.70 -2.04
C GLN A 8 2.41 4.57 -2.96
N CYS A 9 1.51 5.53 -2.87
CA CYS A 9 0.36 5.62 -3.75
C CYS A 9 0.79 6.06 -5.15
N PRO A 10 0.48 5.31 -6.22
CA PRO A 10 0.79 5.72 -7.59
C PRO A 10 -0.08 6.88 -8.08
N CYS A 11 -1.23 7.13 -7.44
CA CYS A 11 -2.18 8.15 -7.87
C CYS A 11 -1.89 9.53 -7.28
N CYS A 12 -1.52 9.60 -6.00
CA CYS A 12 -1.32 10.86 -5.29
C CYS A 12 0.06 11.02 -4.66
N SER A 13 0.99 10.09 -4.90
CA SER A 13 2.32 10.03 -4.28
C SER A 13 2.31 9.98 -2.75
N GLY A 14 1.14 9.78 -2.13
CA GLY A 14 1.00 9.69 -0.69
C GLY A 14 1.55 8.38 -0.13
N THR A 15 2.09 8.45 1.07
CA THR A 15 2.67 7.29 1.79
C THR A 15 1.77 6.77 2.92
N GLN A 16 0.67 7.48 3.23
CA GLN A 16 -0.30 7.02 4.24
C GLN A 16 -1.31 6.06 3.63
N TYR A 17 -1.43 4.88 4.24
CA TYR A 17 -2.35 3.82 3.85
C TYR A 17 -3.05 3.20 5.05
N ARG A 18 -4.12 2.47 4.76
CA ARG A 18 -4.72 1.47 5.65
C ARG A 18 -4.53 0.08 5.05
N THR A 19 -4.56 -0.94 5.90
CA THR A 19 -4.59 -2.34 5.50
C THR A 19 -5.94 -2.96 5.85
N SER A 20 -6.48 -3.80 4.98
CA SER A 20 -7.75 -4.50 5.21
C SER A 20 -7.69 -5.89 4.59
N HIS A 21 -8.18 -6.90 5.32
CA HIS A 21 -8.29 -8.28 4.82
C HIS A 21 -9.18 -8.38 3.57
N PHE A 22 -10.19 -7.50 3.46
CA PHE A 22 -11.08 -7.44 2.29
C PHE A 22 -10.40 -6.86 1.04
N ASP A 23 -9.32 -6.10 1.22
CA ASP A 23 -8.57 -5.48 0.13
C ASP A 23 -7.37 -6.34 -0.32
N VAL A 24 -7.16 -7.52 0.29
CA VAL A 24 -6.10 -8.47 -0.06
C VAL A 24 -6.45 -9.17 -1.37
N SER A 25 -5.51 -9.13 -2.32
CA SER A 25 -5.62 -9.82 -3.61
C SER A 25 -4.24 -10.27 -4.11
N ALA A 26 -4.20 -11.03 -5.20
CA ALA A 26 -2.92 -11.42 -5.83
C ALA A 26 -2.06 -10.19 -6.24
N SER A 27 -2.69 -9.08 -6.60
CA SER A 27 -2.02 -7.81 -6.94
C SER A 27 -1.80 -6.88 -5.74
N ASN A 28 -2.43 -7.16 -4.59
CA ASN A 28 -2.30 -6.40 -3.36
C ASN A 28 -2.21 -7.35 -2.15
N PRO A 29 -1.10 -8.11 -2.00
CA PRO A 29 -1.00 -9.14 -0.97
C PRO A 29 -1.04 -8.56 0.46
N HIS A 30 -0.71 -7.28 0.62
CA HIS A 30 -0.71 -6.59 1.90
C HIS A 30 -2.06 -5.92 2.22
N GLY A 31 -3.02 -5.95 1.29
CA GLY A 31 -4.30 -5.27 1.47
C GLY A 31 -4.15 -3.74 1.66
N ALA A 32 -3.04 -3.16 1.17
CA ALA A 32 -2.67 -1.77 1.42
C ALA A 32 -3.36 -0.83 0.42
N LYS A 33 -4.16 0.12 0.93
CA LYS A 33 -4.81 1.16 0.14
C LYS A 33 -4.56 2.54 0.71
N CYS A 34 -4.36 3.52 -0.17
CA CYS A 34 -4.27 4.92 0.22
C CYS A 34 -5.52 5.37 0.96
N ILE A 35 -5.35 6.02 2.12
CA ILE A 35 -6.49 6.54 2.90
C ILE A 35 -7.21 7.69 2.20
N PHE A 36 -6.54 8.39 1.29
CA PHE A 36 -7.10 9.54 0.58
C PHE A 36 -7.86 9.11 -0.69
N CYS A 37 -7.15 8.57 -1.68
CA CYS A 37 -7.72 8.22 -2.98
C CYS A 37 -8.18 6.76 -3.10
N LYS A 38 -8.00 5.95 -2.05
CA LYS A 38 -8.38 4.52 -2.01
C LYS A 38 -7.69 3.64 -3.07
N THR A 39 -6.68 4.17 -3.75
CA THR A 39 -5.85 3.43 -4.72
C THR A 39 -4.96 2.42 -3.99
N VAL A 40 -4.75 1.25 -4.61
CA VAL A 40 -3.81 0.25 -4.11
C VAL A 40 -2.41 0.83 -4.03
N MET A 41 -1.74 0.63 -2.90
CA MET A 41 -0.38 1.11 -2.71
C MET A 41 0.63 0.18 -3.40
N LEU A 42 1.69 0.76 -3.95
CA LEU A 42 2.80 0.01 -4.52
C LEU A 42 3.93 -0.10 -3.50
N LEU A 43 4.55 -1.28 -3.44
CA LEU A 43 5.74 -1.48 -2.64
C LEU A 43 6.91 -0.69 -3.26
N SER A 44 7.35 0.34 -2.56
CA SER A 44 8.56 1.08 -2.87
C SER A 44 9.74 0.35 -2.22
N ARG A 45 10.65 -0.18 -3.03
CA ARG A 45 11.92 -0.69 -2.54
C ARG A 45 12.87 0.49 -2.48
N GLN A 46 13.33 0.83 -1.28
CA GLN A 46 14.42 1.78 -1.09
C GLN A 46 15.74 1.03 -1.08
#